data_AF-A0A962DU73-F1
#
_entry.id   AF-A0A962DU73-F1
#
_cell.length_a   1.000
_cell.length_b   1.000
_cell.length_c   1.000
_cell.angle_alpha   90.00
_cell.angle_beta   90.00
_cell.angle_gamma   90.00
#
_symmetry.space_group_name_H-M   'P 1'
#
loop_
_entity.id
_entity.type
_entity.pdbx_description
1 polymer ?
#
loop_
_entity_poly.entity_id
_entity_poly.type
_entity_poly.pdbx_seq_one_letter_code
_entity_poly.pdbx_strand_id
1 'polypeptide(L)'
;MNRLWAGMLGAALITAAVPTMATVTHVCDCANGADADCVPGNDAASGSIDQPWRSAAAARTRFLSMNAGDEVRLCRGGAFESNGLGNWFNTNCRADQRCVLGDYSAPWSSGDEGAPILRMLVDDSAISLANGGNALQDGGYLIEGLHLIGAGPNGSGIFLFNDVDDVEMRDLEIHGFGIGVHQAGSNPCRPDPNCDGRNQRIVLRRAFIHHNSTHGWLGGDSGTEILDSQFESNGTRAILDHNIYLSAGLGLGVRVLRNRLYRSALDAQGVCQATSLVVHGNFRDLRIEQNVVHEDPGAAAQGCWGITVNAGYSTAERFEDVVIAGNRVHDLGNVLIGLSSCINCVVENNVLSSTQPFSVRAIAAPVCCGASGDAVMEALNVRNNSIYLASGGGSGVAIGNEGALHRISHNAIQLGNNPGLACFSVTTTPAAFALFDYQRCASGTAGLSWVAETGTLESWRAQTGFDQNSQAQMPGFVDVAARNLSAASAQAAMVDAGNSAFAASVDLDGLPRDGTPDIGAHEWRGVLLMSDGFED
;
A
#
# COMPACT_ATOMS: atom_id res chain seq x y z
N MET A 1 47.16 30.85 -63.00
CA MET A 1 47.63 30.21 -61.74
C MET A 1 46.42 29.55 -61.09
N ASN A 2 46.23 28.26 -61.36
CA ASN A 2 45.07 27.47 -60.90
C ASN A 2 45.36 26.91 -59.51
N ARG A 3 44.44 27.11 -58.55
CA ARG A 3 44.42 26.41 -57.26
C ARG A 3 43.34 25.33 -57.31
N LEU A 4 43.78 24.07 -57.27
CA LEU A 4 42.94 22.88 -57.09
C LEU A 4 42.62 22.69 -55.60
N TRP A 5 41.34 22.55 -55.29
CA TRP A 5 40.83 22.06 -54.00
C TRP A 5 40.69 20.54 -54.06
N ALA A 6 41.24 19.82 -53.08
CA ALA A 6 41.04 18.39 -52.88
C ALA A 6 40.01 18.19 -51.75
N GLY A 7 38.85 17.63 -52.07
CA GLY A 7 37.84 17.21 -51.11
C GLY A 7 38.13 15.79 -50.60
N MET A 8 38.19 15.63 -49.27
CA MET A 8 38.14 14.32 -48.61
C MET A 8 36.68 13.94 -48.35
N LEU A 9 36.21 12.86 -48.99
CA LEU A 9 35.02 12.14 -48.55
C LEU A 9 35.42 11.16 -47.45
N GLY A 10 34.93 11.37 -46.22
CA GLY A 10 34.96 10.38 -45.15
C GLY A 10 33.73 9.48 -45.24
N ALA A 11 33.93 8.18 -45.45
CA ALA A 11 32.86 7.19 -45.40
C ALA A 11 32.54 6.86 -43.94
N ALA A 12 31.32 7.17 -43.48
CA ALA A 12 30.81 6.73 -42.18
C ALA A 12 30.37 5.25 -42.29
N LEU A 13 31.10 4.36 -41.62
CA LEU A 13 30.72 2.96 -41.48
C LEU A 13 29.60 2.87 -40.42
N ILE A 14 28.37 2.61 -40.85
CA ILE A 14 27.25 2.30 -39.95
C ILE A 14 27.36 0.82 -39.59
N THR A 15 27.94 0.50 -38.44
CA THR A 15 27.87 -0.84 -37.86
C THR A 15 26.50 -1.02 -37.19
N ALA A 16 25.58 -1.70 -37.85
CA ALA A 16 24.35 -2.15 -37.21
C ALA A 16 24.72 -3.22 -36.16
N ALA A 17 24.56 -2.90 -34.88
CA ALA A 17 24.68 -3.88 -33.81
C ALA A 17 23.56 -4.91 -33.99
N VAL A 18 23.93 -6.16 -34.27
CA VAL A 18 22.98 -7.28 -34.26
C VAL A 18 22.57 -7.49 -32.81
N PRO A 19 21.26 -7.48 -32.47
CA PRO A 19 20.82 -7.75 -31.11
C PRO A 19 21.30 -9.14 -30.71
N THR A 20 22.13 -9.21 -29.66
CA THR A 20 22.46 -10.48 -29.00
C THR A 20 21.16 -11.07 -28.46
N MET A 21 20.84 -12.31 -28.85
CA MET A 21 19.65 -12.97 -28.33
C MET A 21 19.78 -13.16 -26.82
N ALA A 22 18.71 -12.83 -26.09
CA ALA A 22 18.60 -13.07 -24.66
C ALA A 22 18.85 -14.55 -24.34
N THR A 23 19.64 -14.81 -23.30
CA THR A 23 19.96 -16.17 -22.85
C THR A 23 19.12 -16.52 -21.64
N VAL A 24 18.43 -17.67 -21.69
CA VAL A 24 17.68 -18.22 -20.55
C VAL A 24 18.47 -19.38 -19.94
N THR A 25 18.72 -19.30 -18.63
CA THR A 25 19.38 -20.35 -17.85
C THR A 25 18.39 -21.00 -16.88
N HIS A 26 18.32 -22.32 -16.87
CA HIS A 26 17.37 -23.10 -16.08
C HIS A 26 18.06 -23.78 -14.90
N VAL A 27 17.41 -23.80 -13.75
CA VAL A 27 17.95 -24.34 -12.50
C VAL A 27 16.87 -25.15 -11.79
N CYS A 28 17.21 -26.34 -11.31
CA CYS A 28 16.28 -27.22 -10.60
C CYS A 28 16.96 -28.02 -9.49
N ASP A 29 16.48 -27.90 -8.27
CA ASP A 29 16.88 -28.76 -7.15
C ASP A 29 15.64 -29.34 -6.48
N CYS A 30 15.82 -30.52 -5.89
CA CYS A 30 14.75 -31.27 -5.24
C CYS A 30 15.07 -31.42 -3.75
N ALA A 31 15.36 -30.29 -3.11
CA ALA A 31 15.59 -30.24 -1.68
C ALA A 31 14.28 -30.45 -0.90
N ASN A 32 14.33 -30.29 0.42
CA ASN A 32 13.17 -30.53 1.27
C ASN A 32 12.00 -29.58 0.93
N GLY A 33 10.82 -30.17 0.68
CA GLY A 33 9.62 -29.46 0.27
C GLY A 33 9.40 -29.40 -1.25
N ALA A 34 10.30 -29.96 -2.05
CA ALA A 34 10.07 -30.12 -3.49
C ALA A 34 8.91 -31.08 -3.77
N ASP A 35 8.34 -30.95 -4.96
CA ASP A 35 7.34 -31.84 -5.51
C ASP A 35 7.86 -33.29 -5.62
N ALA A 36 6.96 -34.26 -5.55
CA ALA A 36 7.30 -35.69 -5.62
C ALA A 36 7.94 -36.08 -6.96
N ASP A 37 7.54 -35.43 -8.06
CA ASP A 37 8.03 -35.70 -9.41
C ASP A 37 9.28 -34.88 -9.77
N CYS A 38 9.79 -34.07 -8.84
CA CYS A 38 10.95 -33.22 -9.06
C CYS A 38 12.19 -34.01 -9.51
N VAL A 39 12.81 -33.54 -10.60
CA VAL A 39 14.08 -34.08 -11.10
C VAL A 39 15.20 -33.05 -10.92
N PRO A 40 16.24 -33.35 -10.12
CA PRO A 40 17.29 -32.38 -9.84
C PRO A 40 18.22 -32.22 -11.05
N GLY A 41 18.67 -30.99 -11.27
CA GLY A 41 19.67 -30.66 -12.28
C GLY A 41 21.09 -31.00 -11.84
N ASN A 42 22.07 -30.46 -12.57
CA ASN A 42 23.50 -30.62 -12.30
C ASN A 42 24.25 -29.33 -12.65
N ASP A 43 24.99 -28.74 -11.72
CA ASP A 43 25.75 -27.49 -11.94
C ASP A 43 26.87 -27.62 -12.98
N ALA A 44 27.26 -28.85 -13.35
CA ALA A 44 28.19 -29.09 -14.46
C ALA A 44 27.49 -29.16 -15.84
N ALA A 45 26.16 -29.05 -15.89
CA ALA A 45 25.37 -29.11 -17.10
C ALA A 45 25.37 -27.79 -17.89
N SER A 46 24.71 -27.78 -19.05
CA SER A 46 24.63 -26.61 -19.92
C SER A 46 23.76 -25.47 -19.39
N GLY A 47 22.83 -25.74 -18.46
CA GLY A 47 21.83 -24.77 -18.00
C GLY A 47 20.67 -24.58 -18.98
N SER A 48 20.55 -25.47 -19.97
CA SER A 48 19.38 -25.57 -20.84
C SER A 48 18.19 -26.19 -20.10
N ILE A 49 16.99 -26.09 -20.66
CA ILE A 49 15.77 -26.62 -20.03
C ILE A 49 15.81 -28.15 -19.81
N ASP A 50 16.46 -28.88 -20.72
CA ASP A 50 16.62 -30.34 -20.65
C ASP A 50 17.81 -30.77 -19.77
N GLN A 51 18.74 -29.84 -19.51
CA GLN A 51 19.91 -30.06 -18.68
C GLN A 51 20.13 -28.88 -17.73
N PRO A 52 19.18 -28.66 -16.80
CA PRO A 52 19.23 -27.52 -15.91
C PRO A 52 20.40 -27.64 -14.95
N TRP A 53 20.87 -26.50 -14.46
CA TRP A 53 21.73 -26.46 -13.29
C TRP A 53 20.96 -26.90 -12.05
N ARG A 54 21.68 -27.06 -10.93
CA ARG A 54 21.08 -27.53 -9.69
C ARG A 54 20.90 -26.42 -8.67
N SER A 55 21.97 -25.74 -8.28
CA SER A 55 21.98 -24.98 -7.03
C SER A 55 21.52 -23.53 -7.17
N ALA A 56 20.94 -22.99 -6.10
CA ALA A 56 20.68 -21.55 -5.98
C ALA A 56 21.97 -20.71 -6.06
N ALA A 57 23.11 -21.26 -5.65
CA ALA A 57 24.41 -20.60 -5.80
C ALA A 57 24.82 -20.45 -7.28
N ALA A 58 24.54 -21.47 -8.11
CA ALA A 58 24.75 -21.40 -9.55
C ALA A 58 23.79 -20.37 -10.19
N ALA A 59 22.51 -20.41 -9.81
CA ALA A 59 21.49 -19.42 -10.23
C ALA A 59 21.97 -17.98 -9.97
N ARG A 60 22.40 -17.70 -8.74
CA ARG A 60 22.93 -16.39 -8.36
C ARG A 60 24.18 -16.03 -9.17
N THR A 61 25.14 -16.95 -9.29
CA THR A 61 26.38 -16.68 -10.02
C THR A 61 26.09 -16.29 -11.48
N ARG A 62 25.11 -16.94 -12.11
CA ARG A 62 24.64 -16.54 -13.43
C ARG A 62 24.03 -15.16 -13.42
N PHE A 63 23.13 -14.88 -12.48
CA PHE A 63 22.46 -13.58 -12.37
C PHE A 63 23.46 -12.41 -12.36
N LEU A 64 24.56 -12.52 -11.62
CA LEU A 64 25.62 -11.50 -11.54
C LEU A 64 26.35 -11.22 -12.87
N SER A 65 26.20 -12.11 -13.85
CA SER A 65 26.90 -12.05 -15.15
C SER A 65 25.97 -11.93 -16.35
N MET A 66 24.66 -11.80 -16.10
CA MET A 66 23.65 -11.66 -17.14
C MET A 66 23.87 -10.37 -17.93
N ASN A 67 23.60 -10.43 -19.24
CA ASN A 67 23.38 -9.23 -20.03
C ASN A 67 21.94 -8.74 -19.82
N ALA A 68 21.66 -7.48 -20.18
CA ALA A 68 20.29 -6.99 -20.21
C ALA A 68 19.39 -7.92 -21.05
N GLY A 69 18.22 -8.28 -20.51
CA GLY A 69 17.28 -9.22 -21.12
C GLY A 69 17.56 -10.71 -20.87
N ASP A 70 18.70 -11.09 -20.28
CA ASP A 70 18.94 -12.48 -19.89
C ASP A 70 18.04 -12.90 -18.70
N GLU A 71 17.85 -14.20 -18.55
CA GLU A 71 16.96 -14.77 -17.53
C GLU A 71 17.61 -15.95 -16.79
N VAL A 72 17.28 -16.07 -15.50
CA VAL A 72 17.50 -17.26 -14.68
C VAL A 72 16.13 -17.76 -14.20
N ARG A 73 15.81 -19.01 -14.50
CA ARG A 73 14.51 -19.63 -14.22
C ARG A 73 14.66 -20.85 -13.31
N LEU A 74 13.91 -20.89 -12.22
CA LEU A 74 13.87 -21.97 -11.24
C LEU A 74 12.69 -22.90 -11.56
N CYS A 75 12.87 -24.22 -11.46
CA CYS A 75 11.79 -25.16 -11.81
C CYS A 75 10.62 -25.04 -10.82
N ARG A 76 9.40 -24.89 -11.34
CA ARG A 76 8.18 -25.08 -10.55
C ARG A 76 8.21 -26.47 -9.90
N GLY A 77 7.75 -26.56 -8.66
CA GLY A 77 7.87 -27.78 -7.83
C GLY A 77 9.28 -28.04 -7.31
N GLY A 78 10.29 -27.26 -7.70
CA GLY A 78 11.63 -27.34 -7.13
C GLY A 78 11.72 -26.72 -5.74
N ALA A 79 12.69 -27.17 -4.95
CA ALA A 79 13.07 -26.56 -3.69
C ALA A 79 14.58 -26.43 -3.57
N PHE A 80 15.02 -25.27 -3.12
CA PHE A 80 16.41 -24.85 -3.03
C PHE A 80 16.72 -24.41 -1.60
N GLU A 81 17.72 -25.02 -0.99
CA GLU A 81 18.18 -24.64 0.36
C GLU A 81 19.51 -23.89 0.28
N SER A 82 19.65 -22.83 1.07
CA SER A 82 20.88 -22.03 1.10
C SER A 82 21.28 -21.59 2.51
N ASN A 83 22.58 -21.65 2.80
CA ASN A 83 23.19 -21.07 4.01
C ASN A 83 23.60 -19.60 3.82
N GLY A 84 23.07 -18.93 2.80
CA GLY A 84 23.43 -17.57 2.42
C GLY A 84 23.65 -17.49 0.92
N LEU A 85 22.95 -16.56 0.27
CA LEU A 85 23.14 -16.28 -1.15
C LEU A 85 24.03 -15.06 -1.35
N GLY A 86 24.04 -14.09 -0.44
CA GLY A 86 24.74 -12.82 -0.64
C GLY A 86 24.04 -11.95 -1.69
N ASN A 87 24.77 -10.98 -2.24
CA ASN A 87 24.15 -9.93 -3.06
C ASN A 87 23.83 -10.38 -4.48
N TRP A 88 22.67 -9.99 -4.99
CA TRP A 88 22.15 -10.14 -6.35
C TRP A 88 22.24 -8.79 -7.06
N PHE A 89 23.44 -8.40 -7.47
CA PHE A 89 23.75 -7.10 -8.06
C PHE A 89 24.32 -7.28 -9.47
N ASN A 90 23.79 -6.58 -10.46
CA ASN A 90 24.23 -6.65 -11.84
C ASN A 90 23.95 -5.34 -12.62
N THR A 91 25.00 -4.53 -12.79
CA THR A 91 24.97 -3.26 -13.54
C THR A 91 24.71 -3.40 -15.05
N ASN A 92 24.67 -4.61 -15.59
CA ASN A 92 24.38 -4.80 -17.01
C ASN A 92 22.87 -4.75 -17.29
N CYS A 93 22.04 -4.95 -16.27
CA CYS A 93 20.59 -4.96 -16.38
C CYS A 93 20.05 -3.56 -16.64
N ARG A 94 18.91 -3.47 -17.35
CA ARG A 94 18.31 -2.18 -17.75
C ARG A 94 16.81 -2.21 -17.62
N ALA A 95 16.21 -1.05 -17.34
CA ALA A 95 14.75 -0.91 -17.21
C ALA A 95 13.98 -1.32 -18.47
N ASP A 96 14.54 -1.04 -19.66
CA ASP A 96 13.95 -1.36 -20.97
C ASP A 96 14.25 -2.80 -21.45
N GLN A 97 15.20 -3.48 -20.80
CA GLN A 97 15.61 -4.85 -21.09
C GLN A 97 15.96 -5.54 -19.76
N ARG A 98 14.93 -5.87 -18.99
CA ARG A 98 15.10 -6.35 -17.62
C ARG A 98 15.79 -7.70 -17.56
N CYS A 99 16.59 -7.87 -16.53
CA CYS A 99 17.11 -9.16 -16.10
C CYS A 99 16.05 -9.88 -15.27
N VAL A 100 15.77 -11.14 -15.58
CA VAL A 100 14.69 -11.89 -14.91
C VAL A 100 15.26 -12.96 -13.99
N LEU A 101 14.75 -12.99 -12.76
CA LEU A 101 14.81 -14.15 -11.87
C LEU A 101 13.37 -14.63 -11.67
N GLY A 102 13.03 -15.80 -12.21
CA GLY A 102 11.67 -16.32 -12.09
C GLY A 102 11.56 -17.81 -12.16
N ASP A 103 10.40 -18.33 -12.52
CA ASP A 103 10.11 -19.75 -12.58
C ASP A 103 9.94 -20.30 -14.02
N TYR A 104 9.98 -21.62 -14.19
CA TYR A 104 9.61 -22.32 -15.42
C TYR A 104 8.96 -23.68 -15.15
N SER A 105 8.10 -24.13 -16.07
CA SER A 105 7.60 -25.51 -16.08
C SER A 105 8.63 -26.43 -16.69
N ALA A 106 9.16 -27.38 -15.90
CA ALA A 106 10.17 -28.32 -16.35
C ALA A 106 9.57 -29.44 -17.23
N PRO A 107 10.35 -30.10 -18.11
CA PRO A 107 9.81 -31.16 -18.98
C PRO A 107 9.21 -32.37 -18.22
N TRP A 108 9.60 -32.56 -16.96
CA TRP A 108 9.06 -33.59 -16.07
C TRP A 108 7.75 -33.19 -15.38
N SER A 109 7.33 -31.92 -15.49
CA SER A 109 6.19 -31.39 -14.76
C SER A 109 4.88 -32.07 -15.17
N SER A 110 4.09 -32.47 -14.19
CA SER A 110 2.77 -33.09 -14.29
C SER A 110 1.64 -32.06 -14.44
N GLY A 111 1.88 -30.81 -14.04
CA GLY A 111 0.96 -29.68 -14.16
C GLY A 111 0.34 -29.23 -12.82
N ASP A 112 0.69 -29.88 -11.72
CA ASP A 112 0.27 -29.53 -10.35
C ASP A 112 1.37 -28.81 -9.54
N GLU A 113 2.50 -28.48 -10.17
CA GLU A 113 3.66 -27.90 -9.49
C GLU A 113 3.42 -26.47 -8.98
N GLY A 114 3.71 -26.28 -7.70
CA GLY A 114 3.76 -24.98 -7.04
C GLY A 114 4.96 -24.11 -7.48
N ALA A 115 5.02 -22.89 -6.95
CA ALA A 115 6.16 -22.00 -7.15
C ALA A 115 7.47 -22.64 -6.60
N PRO A 116 8.63 -22.42 -7.23
CA PRO A 116 9.91 -22.82 -6.68
C PRO A 116 10.14 -22.23 -5.29
N ILE A 117 10.54 -23.08 -4.34
CA ILE A 117 10.84 -22.69 -2.97
C ILE A 117 12.30 -22.33 -2.85
N LEU A 118 12.60 -21.07 -2.46
CA LEU A 118 13.92 -20.66 -2.02
C LEU A 118 13.92 -20.51 -0.49
N ARG A 119 14.55 -21.48 0.20
CA ARG A 119 14.60 -21.56 1.65
C ARG A 119 15.98 -21.17 2.19
N MET A 120 16.00 -20.20 3.08
CA MET A 120 17.17 -19.88 3.88
C MET A 120 17.27 -20.85 5.06
N LEU A 121 18.46 -21.39 5.29
CA LEU A 121 18.78 -22.25 6.44
C LEU A 121 19.45 -21.46 7.57
N VAL A 122 19.79 -20.21 7.31
CA VAL A 122 20.39 -19.26 8.24
C VAL A 122 19.59 -17.96 8.21
N ASP A 123 19.76 -17.18 9.26
CA ASP A 123 19.05 -15.93 9.48
C ASP A 123 19.63 -14.78 8.65
N ASP A 124 19.38 -14.83 7.34
CA ASP A 124 19.89 -13.91 6.32
C ASP A 124 18.81 -13.62 5.26
N SER A 125 19.07 -12.64 4.39
CA SER A 125 18.15 -12.28 3.31
C SER A 125 18.17 -13.30 2.18
N ALA A 126 17.02 -13.59 1.55
CA ALA A 126 16.96 -14.49 0.41
C ALA A 126 17.50 -13.82 -0.87
N ILE A 127 17.01 -12.63 -1.18
CA ILE A 127 17.48 -11.82 -2.32
C ILE A 127 17.93 -10.45 -1.81
N SER A 128 19.23 -10.18 -1.88
CA SER A 128 19.82 -8.89 -1.51
C SER A 128 20.24 -8.13 -2.77
N LEU A 129 19.38 -7.25 -3.27
CA LEU A 129 19.68 -6.30 -4.34
C LEU A 129 20.49 -5.15 -3.73
N ALA A 130 21.80 -5.35 -3.61
CA ALA A 130 22.68 -4.39 -2.95
C ALA A 130 24.09 -4.44 -3.52
N ASN A 131 24.63 -3.27 -3.87
CA ASN A 131 26.06 -3.13 -4.13
C ASN A 131 26.82 -2.70 -2.87
N GLY A 132 28.10 -3.06 -2.80
CA GLY A 132 28.96 -2.75 -1.66
C GLY A 132 29.66 -1.39 -1.78
N GLY A 133 29.90 -0.74 -0.64
CA GLY A 133 30.61 0.55 -0.56
C GLY A 133 29.74 1.73 -0.97
N ASN A 134 30.33 2.77 -1.56
CA ASN A 134 29.59 3.91 -2.11
C ASN A 134 28.63 3.47 -3.22
N ALA A 135 27.46 4.10 -3.25
CA ALA A 135 26.39 3.81 -4.19
C ALA A 135 26.83 3.89 -5.65
N LEU A 136 26.24 3.00 -6.43
CA LEU A 136 26.35 2.88 -7.88
C LEU A 136 24.95 2.57 -8.38
N GLN A 137 24.57 3.23 -9.48
CA GLN A 137 23.30 2.97 -10.12
C GLN A 137 23.17 1.49 -10.43
N ASP A 138 22.10 0.90 -9.92
CA ASP A 138 21.70 -0.48 -10.16
C ASP A 138 20.23 -0.56 -10.55
N GLY A 139 19.79 -1.71 -11.08
CA GLY A 139 18.38 -1.91 -11.35
C GLY A 139 18.02 -2.66 -12.61
N GLY A 140 16.76 -2.51 -13.03
CA GLY A 140 16.23 -3.18 -14.21
C GLY A 140 15.97 -4.66 -13.96
N TYR A 141 15.35 -4.98 -12.84
CA TYR A 141 15.10 -6.34 -12.39
C TYR A 141 13.63 -6.72 -12.46
N LEU A 142 13.36 -7.96 -12.84
CA LEU A 142 12.08 -8.62 -12.63
C LEU A 142 12.32 -9.86 -11.76
N ILE A 143 11.66 -9.91 -10.60
CA ILE A 143 11.63 -11.06 -9.70
C ILE A 143 10.20 -11.59 -9.68
N GLU A 144 9.99 -12.82 -10.14
CA GLU A 144 8.62 -13.34 -10.32
C GLU A 144 8.42 -14.81 -9.96
N GLY A 145 7.23 -15.14 -9.46
CA GLY A 145 6.79 -16.54 -9.34
C GLY A 145 7.56 -17.37 -8.31
N LEU A 146 8.09 -16.76 -7.24
CA LEU A 146 8.92 -17.44 -6.25
C LEU A 146 8.25 -17.53 -4.87
N HIS A 147 8.55 -18.61 -4.14
CA HIS A 147 8.23 -18.76 -2.72
C HIS A 147 9.49 -18.62 -1.88
N LEU A 148 9.60 -17.52 -1.13
CA LEU A 148 10.75 -17.20 -0.30
C LEU A 148 10.46 -17.53 1.17
N ILE A 149 11.32 -18.35 1.78
CA ILE A 149 11.17 -18.76 3.18
C ILE A 149 12.41 -18.44 4.00
N GLY A 150 12.24 -17.61 5.03
CA GLY A 150 13.29 -17.24 5.96
C GLY A 150 13.52 -18.26 7.08
N ALA A 151 14.66 -18.14 7.76
CA ALA A 151 15.05 -19.01 8.87
C ALA A 151 14.88 -18.35 10.25
N GLY A 152 14.38 -17.12 10.32
CA GLY A 152 14.44 -16.34 11.54
C GLY A 152 14.09 -14.87 11.39
N PRO A 153 14.20 -14.11 12.49
CA PRO A 153 13.74 -12.73 12.58
C PRO A 153 14.72 -11.70 12.01
N ASN A 154 15.88 -12.13 11.50
CA ASN A 154 16.83 -11.25 10.81
C ASN A 154 16.68 -11.42 9.28
N GLY A 155 17.34 -10.52 8.55
CA GLY A 155 17.28 -10.51 7.09
C GLY A 155 15.93 -10.08 6.52
N SER A 156 15.85 -10.11 5.19
CA SER A 156 14.63 -9.80 4.46
C SER A 156 14.36 -10.81 3.35
N GLY A 157 13.10 -11.03 2.99
CA GLY A 157 12.80 -11.79 1.78
C GLY A 157 13.48 -11.15 0.57
N ILE A 158 13.23 -9.85 0.38
CA ILE A 158 13.94 -9.02 -0.59
C ILE A 158 14.47 -7.77 0.11
N PHE A 159 15.78 -7.53 0.01
CA PHE A 159 16.46 -6.35 0.52
C PHE A 159 16.97 -5.50 -0.63
N LEU A 160 16.65 -4.21 -0.64
CA LEU A 160 17.13 -3.24 -1.64
C LEU A 160 17.94 -2.15 -0.95
N PHE A 161 19.15 -1.90 -1.42
CA PHE A 161 20.04 -0.91 -0.83
C PHE A 161 21.02 -0.36 -1.87
N ASN A 162 21.34 0.93 -1.74
CA ASN A 162 22.43 1.59 -2.44
C ASN A 162 22.19 1.91 -3.93
N ASP A 163 21.11 2.65 -4.21
CA ASP A 163 20.81 3.23 -5.55
C ASP A 163 20.26 2.19 -6.56
N VAL A 164 19.29 1.40 -6.09
CA VAL A 164 18.63 0.34 -6.87
C VAL A 164 17.31 0.86 -7.43
N ASP A 165 17.19 0.86 -8.75
CA ASP A 165 16.01 1.35 -9.45
C ASP A 165 15.29 0.31 -10.30
N ASP A 166 14.07 0.62 -10.73
CA ASP A 166 13.38 -0.11 -11.81
C ASP A 166 13.25 -1.62 -11.53
N VAL A 167 12.76 -1.94 -10.32
CA VAL A 167 12.54 -3.32 -9.87
C VAL A 167 11.05 -3.62 -9.87
N GLU A 168 10.66 -4.71 -10.52
CA GLU A 168 9.32 -5.29 -10.38
C GLU A 168 9.43 -6.64 -9.65
N MET A 169 8.63 -6.78 -8.60
CA MET A 169 8.43 -7.99 -7.82
C MET A 169 6.98 -8.42 -8.01
N ARG A 170 6.74 -9.63 -8.52
CA ARG A 170 5.37 -10.09 -8.76
C ARG A 170 5.13 -11.57 -8.53
N ASP A 171 3.90 -11.92 -8.16
CA ASP A 171 3.49 -13.31 -8.00
C ASP A 171 4.41 -14.04 -6.98
N LEU A 172 4.72 -13.36 -5.87
CA LEU A 172 5.65 -13.85 -4.84
C LEU A 172 4.89 -14.28 -3.58
N GLU A 173 5.39 -15.31 -2.91
CA GLU A 173 5.04 -15.62 -1.52
C GLU A 173 6.29 -15.41 -0.65
N ILE A 174 6.19 -14.63 0.42
CA ILE A 174 7.33 -14.27 1.27
C ILE A 174 6.96 -14.40 2.76
N HIS A 175 7.64 -15.29 3.47
CA HIS A 175 7.41 -15.46 4.91
C HIS A 175 8.61 -15.96 5.71
N GLY A 176 8.54 -15.78 7.03
CA GLY A 176 9.53 -16.29 7.97
C GLY A 176 10.83 -15.47 8.05
N PHE A 177 10.82 -14.24 7.54
CA PHE A 177 11.94 -13.29 7.66
C PHE A 177 11.69 -12.26 8.76
N GLY A 178 12.71 -11.46 9.07
CA GLY A 178 12.52 -10.20 9.79
C GLY A 178 11.58 -9.25 9.07
N ILE A 179 11.86 -8.99 7.79
CA ILE A 179 11.07 -8.11 6.92
C ILE A 179 10.75 -8.85 5.61
N GLY A 180 9.52 -8.76 5.11
CA GLY A 180 9.19 -9.31 3.79
C GLY A 180 9.97 -8.63 2.67
N VAL A 181 9.73 -7.34 2.47
CA VAL A 181 10.48 -6.48 1.54
C VAL A 181 11.00 -5.23 2.23
N HIS A 182 12.29 -4.95 2.08
CA HIS A 182 12.96 -3.82 2.72
C HIS A 182 13.65 -2.93 1.68
N GLN A 183 13.04 -1.78 1.40
CA GLN A 183 13.62 -0.69 0.61
C GLN A 183 14.41 0.23 1.53
N ALA A 184 15.68 -0.09 1.77
CA ALA A 184 16.52 0.60 2.72
C ALA A 184 17.05 1.95 2.16
N GLY A 185 17.97 2.58 2.89
CA GLY A 185 18.65 3.79 2.44
C GLY A 185 19.76 3.54 1.41
N SER A 186 20.71 4.47 1.35
CA SER A 186 21.87 4.40 0.48
C SER A 186 23.09 5.03 1.15
N ASN A 187 24.28 4.59 0.75
CA ASN A 187 25.52 5.32 1.01
C ASN A 187 25.66 6.50 0.03
N PRO A 188 26.64 7.40 0.25
CA PRO A 188 26.96 8.43 -0.72
C PRO A 188 27.31 7.84 -2.09
N CYS A 189 26.86 8.51 -3.15
CA CYS A 189 27.19 8.14 -4.52
C CYS A 189 28.70 8.15 -4.78
N ARG A 190 29.14 7.23 -5.64
CA ARG A 190 30.39 7.39 -6.37
C ARG A 190 30.25 8.55 -7.38
N PRO A 191 31.35 9.00 -8.01
CA PRO A 191 31.31 9.95 -9.12
C PRO A 191 30.69 9.34 -10.40
N ASP A 192 29.43 8.94 -10.30
CA ASP A 192 28.59 8.41 -11.37
C ASP A 192 27.47 9.43 -11.62
N PRO A 193 27.34 10.00 -12.84
CA PRO A 193 26.30 10.97 -13.13
C PRO A 193 24.88 10.42 -13.05
N ASN A 194 24.71 9.09 -13.05
CA ASN A 194 23.40 8.46 -12.93
C ASN A 194 23.02 8.14 -11.48
N CYS A 195 23.98 8.15 -10.54
CA CYS A 195 23.69 7.84 -9.15
C CYS A 195 23.07 9.02 -8.42
N ASP A 196 21.89 8.83 -7.83
CA ASP A 196 21.24 9.81 -6.96
C ASP A 196 21.14 9.35 -5.49
N GLY A 197 21.55 8.11 -5.22
CA GLY A 197 21.64 7.54 -3.88
C GLY A 197 20.26 7.16 -3.35
N ARG A 198 19.33 6.78 -4.22
CA ARG A 198 17.94 6.49 -3.86
C ARG A 198 17.50 5.21 -4.54
N ASN A 199 16.61 4.49 -3.88
CA ASN A 199 16.04 3.29 -4.48
C ASN A 199 14.67 3.67 -5.03
N GLN A 200 14.47 3.78 -6.35
CA GLN A 200 13.25 4.35 -6.95
C GLN A 200 12.55 3.38 -7.90
N ARG A 201 11.26 3.66 -8.19
CA ARG A 201 10.47 2.89 -9.16
C ARG A 201 10.43 1.39 -8.80
N ILE A 202 10.19 1.11 -7.52
CA ILE A 202 10.11 -0.23 -6.94
C ILE A 202 8.64 -0.65 -6.89
N VAL A 203 8.30 -1.69 -7.63
CA VAL A 203 6.93 -2.17 -7.79
C VAL A 203 6.79 -3.55 -7.15
N LEU A 204 5.83 -3.71 -6.26
CA LEU A 204 5.35 -5.00 -5.76
C LEU A 204 3.92 -5.21 -6.23
N ARG A 205 3.62 -6.38 -6.82
CA ARG A 205 2.25 -6.72 -7.20
C ARG A 205 1.88 -8.19 -7.09
N ARG A 206 0.63 -8.48 -6.74
CA ARG A 206 0.12 -9.86 -6.62
C ARG A 206 1.01 -10.72 -5.72
N ALA A 207 1.47 -10.17 -4.60
CA ALA A 207 2.30 -10.89 -3.64
C ALA A 207 1.49 -11.28 -2.40
N PHE A 208 1.89 -12.36 -1.75
CA PHE A 208 1.44 -12.73 -0.41
C PHE A 208 2.61 -12.64 0.56
N ILE A 209 2.61 -11.60 1.40
CA ILE A 209 3.68 -11.34 2.37
C ILE A 209 3.13 -11.57 3.76
N HIS A 210 3.62 -12.60 4.44
CA HIS A 210 3.02 -13.01 5.70
C HIS A 210 4.01 -13.53 6.72
N HIS A 211 3.62 -13.51 7.99
CA HIS A 211 4.37 -14.15 9.08
C HIS A 211 5.86 -13.73 9.13
N ASN A 212 6.13 -12.45 8.84
CA ASN A 212 7.45 -11.84 9.05
C ASN A 212 7.48 -11.18 10.42
N SER A 213 8.59 -11.28 11.15
CA SER A 213 8.61 -10.94 12.58
C SER A 213 8.55 -9.44 12.87
N THR A 214 8.84 -8.58 11.89
CA THR A 214 8.77 -7.11 12.03
C THR A 214 7.84 -6.47 11.01
N HIS A 215 8.15 -6.53 9.71
CA HIS A 215 7.37 -5.79 8.70
C HIS A 215 7.04 -6.69 7.51
N GLY A 216 5.87 -6.47 6.90
CA GLY A 216 5.62 -7.00 5.56
C GLY A 216 6.42 -6.20 4.53
N TRP A 217 6.23 -4.88 4.53
CA TRP A 217 6.98 -3.92 3.74
C TRP A 217 7.58 -2.82 4.62
N LEU A 218 8.87 -2.51 4.42
CA LEU A 218 9.56 -1.41 5.08
C LEU A 218 10.30 -0.51 4.07
N GLY A 219 10.00 0.79 4.11
CA GLY A 219 10.68 1.82 3.33
C GLY A 219 9.84 2.35 2.16
N GLY A 220 10.40 3.27 1.39
CA GLY A 220 9.73 3.84 0.22
C GLY A 220 10.53 4.98 -0.40
N ASP A 221 10.25 5.26 -1.66
CA ASP A 221 10.77 6.43 -2.36
C ASP A 221 9.88 6.74 -3.57
N SER A 222 10.37 7.56 -4.49
CA SER A 222 9.66 8.03 -5.66
C SER A 222 9.35 6.87 -6.61
N GLY A 223 8.08 6.80 -7.04
CA GLY A 223 7.59 5.72 -7.88
C GLY A 223 7.47 4.36 -7.19
N THR A 224 7.51 4.28 -5.85
CA THR A 224 7.14 3.04 -5.16
C THR A 224 5.67 2.71 -5.40
N GLU A 225 5.38 1.48 -5.83
CA GLU A 225 4.02 0.98 -6.04
C GLU A 225 3.82 -0.37 -5.33
N ILE A 226 2.77 -0.47 -4.50
CA ILE A 226 2.36 -1.72 -3.82
C ILE A 226 0.92 -2.00 -4.25
N LEU A 227 0.72 -3.06 -5.05
CA LEU A 227 -0.52 -3.27 -5.80
C LEU A 227 -1.06 -4.69 -5.58
N ASP A 228 -2.38 -4.83 -5.49
CA ASP A 228 -3.05 -6.13 -5.66
C ASP A 228 -2.47 -7.26 -4.78
N SER A 229 -1.96 -6.93 -3.58
CA SER A 229 -1.19 -7.85 -2.72
C SER A 229 -1.87 -8.08 -1.38
N GLN A 230 -1.54 -9.21 -0.74
CA GLN A 230 -2.00 -9.57 0.60
C GLN A 230 -0.86 -9.49 1.61
N PHE A 231 -1.12 -8.82 2.73
CA PHE A 231 -0.23 -8.72 3.88
C PHE A 231 -0.92 -9.27 5.11
N GLU A 232 -0.32 -10.29 5.73
CA GLU A 232 -0.96 -10.98 6.85
C GLU A 232 -0.01 -11.38 7.97
N SER A 233 -0.38 -11.10 9.22
CA SER A 233 0.38 -11.56 10.39
C SER A 233 1.85 -11.11 10.36
N ASN A 234 2.11 -9.90 9.87
CA ASN A 234 3.45 -9.31 9.92
C ASN A 234 3.60 -8.44 11.17
N GLY A 235 4.73 -8.60 11.85
CA GLY A 235 5.06 -7.85 13.05
C GLY A 235 4.68 -8.55 14.34
N THR A 236 5.47 -8.29 15.39
CA THR A 236 5.27 -8.88 16.73
C THR A 236 5.36 -7.84 17.86
N ARG A 237 5.79 -6.62 17.55
CA ARG A 237 5.96 -5.53 18.52
C ARG A 237 4.89 -4.47 18.33
N ALA A 238 4.22 -4.13 19.43
CA ALA A 238 3.31 -3.00 19.49
C ALA A 238 4.00 -1.71 18.99
N ILE A 239 3.24 -0.87 18.30
CA ILE A 239 3.64 0.45 17.77
C ILE A 239 4.68 0.43 16.64
N LEU A 240 5.71 -0.43 16.71
CA LEU A 240 6.90 -0.35 15.85
C LEU A 240 6.83 -1.19 14.58
N ASP A 241 6.00 -2.21 14.58
CA ASP A 241 5.93 -3.21 13.52
C ASP A 241 4.62 -3.04 12.72
N HIS A 242 4.63 -3.34 11.43
CA HIS A 242 3.53 -3.00 10.52
C HIS A 242 3.41 -3.98 9.35
N ASN A 243 2.20 -4.13 8.80
CA ASN A 243 2.05 -4.78 7.50
C ASN A 243 2.76 -3.96 6.40
N ILE A 244 2.52 -2.65 6.35
CA ILE A 244 3.19 -1.73 5.45
C ILE A 244 3.66 -0.49 6.23
N TYR A 245 4.96 -0.24 6.19
CA TYR A 245 5.59 0.99 6.68
C TYR A 245 6.27 1.71 5.52
N LEU A 246 5.74 2.86 5.12
CA LEU A 246 6.35 3.73 4.12
C LEU A 246 7.16 4.82 4.81
N SER A 247 8.43 4.92 4.43
CA SER A 247 9.30 6.02 4.84
C SER A 247 10.14 6.53 3.71
N ALA A 248 10.16 7.85 3.54
CA ALA A 248 10.94 8.50 2.49
C ALA A 248 11.41 9.90 2.92
N GLY A 249 12.63 10.27 2.50
CA GLY A 249 13.08 11.66 2.57
C GLY A 249 12.23 12.57 1.69
N LEU A 250 11.84 12.10 0.49
CA LEU A 250 10.83 12.67 -0.40
C LEU A 250 10.25 11.60 -1.34
N GLY A 251 9.09 11.02 -1.03
CA GLY A 251 8.38 10.10 -1.93
C GLY A 251 7.49 10.85 -2.93
N LEU A 252 7.78 10.75 -4.22
CA LEU A 252 6.95 11.32 -5.29
C LEU A 252 6.16 10.23 -6.02
N GLY A 253 4.85 10.41 -6.17
CA GLY A 253 4.06 9.52 -7.02
C GLY A 253 3.92 8.10 -6.46
N VAL A 254 3.85 7.96 -5.13
CA VAL A 254 3.75 6.66 -4.46
C VAL A 254 2.31 6.12 -4.53
N ARG A 255 2.16 4.82 -4.75
CA ARG A 255 0.85 4.15 -4.92
C ARG A 255 0.75 2.93 -4.01
N VAL A 256 -0.32 2.86 -3.21
CA VAL A 256 -0.70 1.67 -2.43
C VAL A 256 -2.14 1.33 -2.77
N LEU A 257 -2.33 0.42 -3.74
CA LEU A 257 -3.63 0.21 -4.39
C LEU A 257 -4.11 -1.23 -4.28
N ARG A 258 -5.38 -1.43 -3.94
CA ARG A 258 -6.07 -2.74 -4.01
C ARG A 258 -5.41 -3.86 -3.20
N ASN A 259 -4.78 -3.52 -2.07
CA ASN A 259 -4.17 -4.50 -1.19
C ASN A 259 -5.14 -4.95 -0.09
N ARG A 260 -4.92 -6.16 0.43
CA ARG A 260 -5.58 -6.68 1.63
C ARG A 260 -4.57 -6.74 2.78
N LEU A 261 -4.83 -6.02 3.86
CA LEU A 261 -4.02 -6.02 5.07
C LEU A 261 -4.86 -6.60 6.22
N TYR A 262 -4.31 -7.61 6.89
CA TYR A 262 -4.98 -8.35 7.96
C TYR A 262 -3.98 -8.70 9.07
N ARG A 263 -4.40 -8.70 10.32
CA ARG A 263 -3.60 -9.16 11.46
C ARG A 263 -2.24 -8.47 11.57
N SER A 264 -2.25 -7.16 11.78
CA SER A 264 -1.01 -6.39 11.92
C SER A 264 -0.44 -6.47 13.33
N ALA A 265 0.88 -6.65 13.45
CA ALA A 265 1.63 -6.51 14.71
C ALA A 265 0.97 -7.22 15.90
N LEU A 266 0.74 -8.52 15.73
CA LEU A 266 0.07 -9.33 16.72
C LEU A 266 0.96 -9.51 17.95
N ASP A 267 0.42 -9.22 19.13
CA ASP A 267 1.07 -9.59 20.39
C ASP A 267 1.02 -11.11 20.62
N ALA A 268 1.59 -11.55 21.75
CA ALA A 268 1.62 -12.96 22.12
C ALA A 268 0.22 -13.59 22.35
N GLN A 269 -0.85 -12.79 22.38
CA GLN A 269 -2.24 -13.24 22.48
C GLN A 269 -2.97 -13.20 21.12
N GLY A 270 -2.29 -12.79 20.05
CA GLY A 270 -2.90 -12.63 18.74
C GLY A 270 -3.73 -11.34 18.61
N VAL A 271 -3.50 -10.35 19.47
CA VAL A 271 -4.19 -9.05 19.41
C VAL A 271 -3.32 -8.04 18.68
N CYS A 272 -3.90 -7.32 17.72
CA CYS A 272 -3.22 -6.24 17.02
C CYS A 272 -2.94 -5.06 17.95
N GLN A 273 -1.71 -4.53 17.89
CA GLN A 273 -1.23 -3.44 18.78
C GLN A 273 -0.55 -2.28 18.04
N ALA A 274 -0.55 -2.27 16.70
CA ALA A 274 0.11 -1.22 15.92
C ALA A 274 -0.69 -0.84 14.66
N THR A 275 -0.31 0.26 14.04
CA THR A 275 -0.90 0.68 12.76
C THR A 275 -0.65 -0.37 11.67
N SER A 276 -1.64 -0.66 10.82
CA SER A 276 -1.49 -1.64 9.73
C SER A 276 -0.74 -1.07 8.52
N LEU A 277 -1.15 0.12 8.06
CA LEU A 277 -0.48 0.89 7.01
C LEU A 277 -0.10 2.25 7.58
N VAL A 278 1.20 2.52 7.73
CA VAL A 278 1.70 3.80 8.23
C VAL A 278 2.64 4.46 7.23
N VAL A 279 2.55 5.78 7.15
CA VAL A 279 3.40 6.63 6.32
C VAL A 279 4.02 7.73 7.18
N HIS A 280 5.36 7.77 7.17
CA HIS A 280 6.18 8.81 7.81
C HIS A 280 7.21 9.36 6.81
N GLY A 281 7.61 10.61 6.96
CA GLY A 281 8.57 11.31 6.09
C GLY A 281 7.89 12.40 5.26
N ASN A 282 8.39 12.63 4.05
CA ASN A 282 7.80 13.62 3.15
C ASN A 282 7.26 12.94 1.89
N PHE A 283 6.01 13.21 1.56
CA PHE A 283 5.40 12.67 0.34
C PHE A 283 4.66 13.75 -0.43
N ARG A 284 4.67 13.63 -1.76
CA ARG A 284 3.81 14.39 -2.65
C ARG A 284 3.18 13.48 -3.69
N ASP A 285 1.89 13.68 -3.94
CA ASP A 285 1.09 12.83 -4.81
C ASP A 285 1.16 11.35 -4.35
N LEU A 286 0.73 11.10 -3.13
CA LEU A 286 0.56 9.76 -2.57
C LEU A 286 -0.89 9.31 -2.77
N ARG A 287 -1.08 8.09 -3.26
CA ARG A 287 -2.40 7.47 -3.41
C ARG A 287 -2.48 6.20 -2.58
N ILE A 288 -3.46 6.14 -1.68
CA ILE A 288 -3.81 4.95 -0.90
C ILE A 288 -5.26 4.62 -1.25
N GLU A 289 -5.47 3.72 -2.20
CA GLU A 289 -6.79 3.53 -2.81
C GLU A 289 -7.25 2.08 -2.86
N GLN A 290 -8.54 1.87 -2.65
CA GLN A 290 -9.20 0.56 -2.81
C GLN A 290 -8.61 -0.57 -1.95
N ASN A 291 -7.92 -0.24 -0.86
CA ASN A 291 -7.37 -1.26 0.05
C ASN A 291 -8.44 -1.77 1.02
N VAL A 292 -8.30 -3.01 1.46
CA VAL A 292 -9.06 -3.60 2.57
C VAL A 292 -8.13 -3.76 3.76
N VAL A 293 -8.39 -3.03 4.85
CA VAL A 293 -7.56 -3.08 6.07
C VAL A 293 -8.45 -3.46 7.24
N HIS A 294 -8.13 -4.55 7.92
CA HIS A 294 -9.02 -5.07 8.96
C HIS A 294 -8.40 -5.94 10.02
N GLU A 295 -9.16 -6.05 11.12
CA GLU A 295 -9.01 -7.07 12.15
C GLU A 295 -10.34 -7.76 12.41
N ASP A 296 -10.30 -8.89 13.12
CA ASP A 296 -11.51 -9.54 13.62
C ASP A 296 -12.11 -8.71 14.78
N PRO A 297 -13.45 -8.71 14.98
CA PRO A 297 -14.06 -8.08 16.15
C PRO A 297 -13.44 -8.60 17.45
N GLY A 298 -12.98 -7.69 18.31
CA GLY A 298 -12.28 -8.03 19.56
C GLY A 298 -10.81 -8.44 19.41
N ALA A 299 -10.25 -8.50 18.19
CA ALA A 299 -8.84 -8.80 17.94
C ALA A 299 -7.92 -7.56 17.83
N ALA A 300 -8.47 -6.36 18.02
CA ALA A 300 -7.71 -5.12 18.01
C ALA A 300 -7.68 -4.47 19.39
N ALA A 301 -6.50 -4.02 19.82
CA ALA A 301 -6.37 -3.09 20.93
C ALA A 301 -6.40 -1.63 20.45
N GLN A 302 -6.38 -0.70 21.40
CA GLN A 302 -6.45 0.74 21.12
C GLN A 302 -5.34 1.28 20.21
N GLY A 303 -4.15 0.66 20.26
CA GLY A 303 -2.99 1.03 19.41
C GLY A 303 -3.04 0.48 17.98
N CYS A 304 -4.00 -0.38 17.66
CA CYS A 304 -4.12 -1.04 16.37
C CYS A 304 -4.71 -0.12 15.29
N TRP A 305 -4.01 0.88 14.79
CA TRP A 305 -4.65 1.82 13.84
C TRP A 305 -4.75 1.25 12.42
N GLY A 306 -5.65 1.80 11.61
CA GLY A 306 -5.82 1.37 10.22
C GLY A 306 -4.75 1.95 9.29
N ILE A 307 -5.14 3.00 8.58
CA ILE A 307 -4.30 3.74 7.63
C ILE A 307 -3.90 5.06 8.28
N THR A 308 -2.61 5.33 8.43
CA THR A 308 -2.15 6.65 8.88
C THR A 308 -1.10 7.28 7.98
N VAL A 309 -1.28 8.58 7.75
CA VAL A 309 -0.32 9.45 7.07
C VAL A 309 -0.04 10.61 8.02
N ASN A 310 1.01 10.50 8.82
CA ASN A 310 1.27 11.44 9.89
C ASN A 310 2.75 11.63 10.13
N ALA A 311 3.11 12.76 10.74
CA ALA A 311 4.47 12.97 11.21
C ALA A 311 4.82 11.95 12.31
N GLY A 312 6.02 11.37 12.23
CA GLY A 312 6.56 10.39 13.18
C GLY A 312 8.06 10.52 13.43
N TYR A 313 8.75 11.45 12.77
CA TYR A 313 10.18 11.69 12.89
C TYR A 313 10.50 12.99 13.64
N SER A 314 11.78 13.13 14.00
CA SER A 314 12.29 14.36 14.63
C SER A 314 12.60 15.46 13.62
N THR A 315 12.62 15.13 12.33
CA THR A 315 12.75 16.08 11.22
C THR A 315 11.38 16.53 10.75
N ALA A 316 11.28 17.76 10.27
CA ALA A 316 10.05 18.28 9.68
C ALA A 316 9.50 17.37 8.57
N GLU A 317 8.21 17.05 8.69
CA GLU A 317 7.46 16.20 7.76
C GLU A 317 6.31 16.97 7.11
N ARG A 318 6.00 16.61 5.87
CA ARG A 318 4.88 17.17 5.10
C ARG A 318 4.31 16.15 4.12
N PHE A 319 3.00 16.19 3.95
CA PHE A 319 2.28 15.32 3.03
C PHE A 319 1.42 16.18 2.11
N GLU A 320 1.72 16.20 0.82
CA GLU A 320 1.07 17.08 -0.16
C GLU A 320 0.30 16.28 -1.20
N ASP A 321 -0.91 16.73 -1.53
CA ASP A 321 -1.75 16.14 -2.57
C ASP A 321 -1.98 14.63 -2.33
N VAL A 322 -2.14 14.25 -1.06
CA VAL A 322 -2.44 12.86 -0.66
C VAL A 322 -3.90 12.56 -0.89
N VAL A 323 -4.19 11.40 -1.47
CA VAL A 323 -5.56 10.89 -1.59
C VAL A 323 -5.69 9.51 -0.96
N ILE A 324 -6.63 9.39 -0.03
CA ILE A 324 -7.04 8.16 0.63
C ILE A 324 -8.47 7.88 0.20
N ALA A 325 -8.65 7.02 -0.82
CA ALA A 325 -9.95 6.86 -1.47
C ALA A 325 -10.42 5.42 -1.69
N GLY A 326 -11.72 5.16 -1.56
CA GLY A 326 -12.28 3.84 -1.91
C GLY A 326 -11.87 2.70 -0.97
N ASN A 327 -11.23 2.99 0.18
CA ASN A 327 -10.74 1.95 1.09
C ASN A 327 -11.88 1.41 1.96
N ARG A 328 -11.77 0.13 2.32
CA ARG A 328 -12.60 -0.53 3.35
C ARG A 328 -11.76 -0.75 4.59
N VAL A 329 -12.03 -0.02 5.66
CA VAL A 329 -11.22 -0.07 6.90
C VAL A 329 -12.11 -0.44 8.07
N HIS A 330 -11.86 -1.57 8.72
CA HIS A 330 -12.80 -2.06 9.74
C HIS A 330 -12.21 -2.79 10.93
N ASP A 331 -12.88 -2.60 12.07
CA ASP A 331 -12.62 -3.26 13.35
C ASP A 331 -11.17 -3.16 13.87
N LEU A 332 -10.50 -2.10 13.47
CA LEU A 332 -9.21 -1.69 14.03
C LEU A 332 -9.42 -0.91 15.34
N GLY A 333 -8.32 -0.47 15.93
CA GLY A 333 -8.19 0.29 17.17
C GLY A 333 -8.77 1.71 17.14
N ASN A 334 -8.17 2.63 17.90
CA ASN A 334 -8.78 3.94 18.17
C ASN A 334 -8.94 4.86 16.94
N VAL A 335 -8.28 4.54 15.82
CA VAL A 335 -8.30 5.34 14.59
C VAL A 335 -8.36 4.42 13.37
N LEU A 336 -9.34 4.62 12.48
CA LEU A 336 -9.41 3.87 11.22
C LEU A 336 -8.57 4.58 10.13
N ILE A 337 -8.78 5.88 9.92
CA ILE A 337 -7.95 6.72 9.05
C ILE A 337 -7.44 7.92 9.85
N GLY A 338 -6.12 8.10 9.90
CA GLY A 338 -5.46 9.21 10.60
C GLY A 338 -4.57 10.03 9.68
N LEU A 339 -4.66 11.36 9.76
CA LEU A 339 -3.79 12.27 9.01
C LEU A 339 -3.14 13.29 9.95
N SER A 340 -1.95 13.78 9.64
CA SER A 340 -1.41 15.06 10.13
C SER A 340 -0.47 15.66 9.08
N SER A 341 -0.08 16.92 9.25
CA SER A 341 0.87 17.62 8.36
C SER A 341 0.49 17.57 6.87
N CYS A 342 -0.82 17.58 6.61
CA CYS A 342 -1.40 17.27 5.31
C CYS A 342 -1.87 18.54 4.59
N ILE A 343 -1.36 18.79 3.39
CA ILE A 343 -1.70 19.94 2.56
C ILE A 343 -2.43 19.44 1.31
N ASN A 344 -3.62 19.98 1.04
CA ASN A 344 -4.47 19.59 -0.11
C ASN A 344 -4.83 18.09 -0.13
N CYS A 345 -4.98 17.48 1.05
CA CYS A 345 -5.28 16.06 1.14
C CYS A 345 -6.77 15.77 0.99
N VAL A 346 -7.11 14.62 0.42
CA VAL A 346 -8.49 14.16 0.20
C VAL A 346 -8.69 12.79 0.86
N VAL A 347 -9.75 12.68 1.65
CA VAL A 347 -10.25 11.41 2.21
C VAL A 347 -11.66 11.21 1.68
N GLU A 348 -11.83 10.33 0.70
CA GLU A 348 -13.12 10.19 0.01
C GLU A 348 -13.56 8.78 -0.35
N ASN A 349 -14.87 8.57 -0.48
CA ASN A 349 -15.44 7.29 -0.90
C ASN A 349 -14.97 6.09 -0.06
N ASN A 350 -14.59 6.27 1.22
CA ASN A 350 -14.17 5.15 2.06
C ASN A 350 -15.37 4.57 2.82
N VAL A 351 -15.33 3.25 3.05
CA VAL A 351 -16.28 2.52 3.91
C VAL A 351 -15.57 2.16 5.20
N LEU A 352 -16.01 2.77 6.30
CA LEU A 352 -15.35 2.69 7.60
C LEU A 352 -16.32 2.10 8.62
N SER A 353 -15.93 1.03 9.30
CA SER A 353 -16.81 0.44 10.31
C SER A 353 -16.06 -0.06 11.53
N SER A 354 -16.59 0.19 12.72
CA SER A 354 -16.05 -0.43 13.94
C SER A 354 -17.16 -0.90 14.87
N THR A 355 -16.98 -2.13 15.33
CA THR A 355 -17.77 -2.82 16.35
C THR A 355 -16.97 -3.00 17.65
N GLN A 356 -15.77 -2.42 17.72
CA GLN A 356 -14.91 -2.51 18.90
C GLN A 356 -15.57 -1.82 20.12
N PRO A 357 -15.36 -2.36 21.34
CA PRO A 357 -16.05 -1.88 22.55
C PRO A 357 -15.45 -0.59 23.12
N PHE A 358 -14.37 -0.07 22.55
CA PHE A 358 -13.67 1.14 23.01
C PHE A 358 -13.87 2.30 22.03
N SER A 359 -13.42 3.50 22.43
CA SER A 359 -13.64 4.71 21.63
C SER A 359 -12.87 4.70 20.31
N VAL A 360 -13.55 5.03 19.21
CA VAL A 360 -12.97 5.06 17.86
C VAL A 360 -13.24 6.40 17.17
N ARG A 361 -12.22 6.91 16.47
CA ARG A 361 -12.36 7.99 15.49
C ARG A 361 -12.24 7.37 14.09
N ALA A 362 -13.30 7.38 13.30
CA ALA A 362 -13.23 6.76 11.98
C ALA A 362 -12.27 7.54 11.06
N ILE A 363 -12.37 8.87 11.07
CA ILE A 363 -11.38 9.77 10.44
C ILE A 363 -10.89 10.76 11.49
N ALA A 364 -9.58 10.94 11.63
CA ALA A 364 -8.98 11.90 12.55
C ALA A 364 -7.89 12.74 11.89
N ALA A 365 -8.00 14.06 11.96
CA ALA A 365 -7.05 14.98 11.35
C ALA A 365 -6.98 16.33 12.12
N PRO A 366 -5.83 16.70 12.72
CA PRO A 366 -4.67 15.87 12.95
C PRO A 366 -4.99 14.68 13.88
N VAL A 367 -4.40 13.52 13.61
CA VAL A 367 -4.54 12.31 14.45
C VAL A 367 -3.65 12.37 15.69
N CYS A 368 -2.45 12.92 15.54
CA CYS A 368 -1.48 13.15 16.60
C CYS A 368 -0.54 14.30 16.25
N CYS A 369 0.32 14.59 17.23
CA CYS A 369 1.09 15.81 17.41
C CYS A 369 2.10 16.06 16.29
N GLY A 370 1.96 17.19 15.62
CA GLY A 370 3.06 17.78 14.87
C GLY A 370 4.20 18.18 15.81
N ALA A 371 5.42 18.07 15.31
CA ALA A 371 6.61 18.65 15.89
C ALA A 371 6.87 20.05 15.30
N SER A 372 7.81 20.77 15.91
CA SER A 372 8.25 22.06 15.37
C SER A 372 8.83 21.89 13.97
N GLY A 373 8.22 22.56 12.98
CA GLY A 373 8.68 22.54 11.59
C GLY A 373 7.87 21.64 10.68
N ASP A 374 7.01 20.77 11.23
CA ASP A 374 6.04 20.02 10.43
C ASP A 374 5.09 20.97 9.70
N ALA A 375 4.62 20.54 8.53
CA ALA A 375 3.63 21.30 7.78
C ALA A 375 2.37 21.50 8.61
N VAL A 376 1.80 22.70 8.53
CA VAL A 376 0.47 22.96 9.05
C VAL A 376 -0.54 22.29 8.14
N MET A 377 -1.43 21.47 8.71
CA MET A 377 -2.47 20.82 7.91
C MET A 377 -3.40 21.87 7.30
N GLU A 378 -3.60 21.89 5.98
CA GLU A 378 -4.40 22.93 5.30
C GLU A 378 -5.17 22.33 4.12
N ALA A 379 -6.35 22.88 3.83
CA ALA A 379 -7.17 22.49 2.68
C ALA A 379 -7.55 20.99 2.62
N LEU A 380 -7.63 20.32 3.78
CA LEU A 380 -8.16 18.97 3.91
C LEU A 380 -9.61 18.88 3.38
N ASN A 381 -9.88 17.89 2.53
CA ASN A 381 -11.20 17.55 2.03
C ASN A 381 -11.62 16.15 2.52
N VAL A 382 -12.66 16.07 3.36
CA VAL A 382 -13.24 14.79 3.82
C VAL A 382 -14.64 14.68 3.28
N ARG A 383 -14.86 13.79 2.30
CA ARG A 383 -16.14 13.69 1.62
C ARG A 383 -16.60 12.32 1.16
N ASN A 384 -17.90 12.14 1.00
CA ASN A 384 -18.46 10.90 0.44
C ASN A 384 -17.99 9.63 1.18
N ASN A 385 -17.74 9.68 2.49
CA ASN A 385 -17.40 8.47 3.26
C ASN A 385 -18.66 7.88 3.89
N SER A 386 -18.78 6.55 3.89
CA SER A 386 -19.81 5.81 4.63
C SER A 386 -19.22 5.25 5.92
N ILE A 387 -19.79 5.61 7.06
CA ILE A 387 -19.21 5.35 8.38
C ILE A 387 -20.23 4.68 9.30
N TYR A 388 -19.85 3.59 9.97
CA TYR A 388 -20.63 2.96 11.02
C TYR A 388 -19.81 2.72 12.29
N LEU A 389 -20.29 3.22 13.44
CA LEU A 389 -19.66 3.00 14.76
C LEU A 389 -20.68 2.39 15.72
N ALA A 390 -20.49 1.14 16.14
CA ALA A 390 -21.57 0.34 16.76
C ALA A 390 -21.84 0.63 18.24
N SER A 391 -20.82 0.75 19.08
CA SER A 391 -21.05 0.73 20.54
C SER A 391 -19.95 1.34 21.40
N GLY A 392 -18.72 1.48 20.90
CA GLY A 392 -17.68 2.30 21.53
C GLY A 392 -18.08 3.78 21.62
N GLY A 393 -17.33 4.58 22.38
CA GLY A 393 -17.42 6.04 22.28
C GLY A 393 -16.72 6.58 21.01
N GLY A 394 -16.60 7.90 20.87
CA GLY A 394 -15.78 8.52 19.83
C GLY A 394 -16.58 9.28 18.77
N SER A 395 -16.10 9.28 17.53
CA SER A 395 -16.67 10.15 16.49
C SER A 395 -16.50 9.61 15.09
N GLY A 396 -17.45 9.91 14.19
CA GLY A 396 -17.29 9.66 12.77
C GLY A 396 -16.10 10.41 12.18
N VAL A 397 -16.11 11.74 12.23
CA VAL A 397 -15.00 12.58 11.71
C VAL A 397 -14.52 13.55 12.80
N ALA A 398 -13.22 13.52 13.10
CA ALA A 398 -12.58 14.40 14.07
C ALA A 398 -11.61 15.37 13.37
N ILE A 399 -11.90 16.67 13.45
CA ILE A 399 -11.08 17.76 12.92
C ILE A 399 -10.50 18.59 14.07
N GLY A 400 -9.19 18.51 14.25
CA GLY A 400 -8.48 19.20 15.32
C GLY A 400 -8.17 20.67 15.01
N ASN A 401 -7.57 21.37 15.98
CA ASN A 401 -7.32 22.80 15.97
C ASN A 401 -6.04 23.20 15.19
N GLU A 402 -6.03 22.94 13.89
CA GLU A 402 -4.95 23.32 13.00
C GLU A 402 -5.53 23.68 11.62
N GLY A 403 -4.87 24.59 10.91
CA GLY A 403 -5.16 24.82 9.50
C GLY A 403 -6.29 25.76 9.16
N ALA A 404 -6.56 25.84 7.87
CA ALA A 404 -7.65 26.58 7.27
C ALA A 404 -8.15 25.90 5.98
N LEU A 405 -9.24 26.44 5.43
CA LEU A 405 -9.84 26.05 4.15
C LEU A 405 -10.31 24.58 4.10
N HIS A 406 -10.57 23.96 5.25
CA HIS A 406 -11.06 22.59 5.32
C HIS A 406 -12.46 22.46 4.71
N ARG A 407 -12.72 21.33 4.07
CA ARG A 407 -14.01 21.00 3.45
C ARG A 407 -14.48 19.65 3.95
N ILE A 408 -15.56 19.64 4.71
CA ILE A 408 -16.17 18.41 5.23
C ILE A 408 -17.55 18.32 4.60
N SER A 409 -17.83 17.31 3.76
CA SER A 409 -19.12 17.24 3.07
C SER A 409 -19.55 15.82 2.69
N HIS A 410 -20.82 15.57 2.44
CA HIS A 410 -21.27 14.30 1.85
C HIS A 410 -20.92 13.03 2.63
N ASN A 411 -20.67 13.08 3.94
CA ASN A 411 -20.42 11.88 4.73
C ASN A 411 -21.76 11.32 5.26
N ALA A 412 -21.92 10.00 5.10
CA ALA A 412 -23.03 9.22 5.66
C ALA A 412 -22.53 8.52 6.92
N ILE A 413 -23.08 8.87 8.08
CA ILE A 413 -22.60 8.40 9.38
C ILE A 413 -23.75 7.77 10.17
N GLN A 414 -23.63 6.49 10.49
CA GLN A 414 -24.55 5.83 11.41
C GLN A 414 -23.82 5.49 12.71
N LEU A 415 -24.36 5.98 13.82
CA LEU A 415 -23.85 5.70 15.15
C LEU A 415 -24.79 4.73 15.85
N GLY A 416 -24.23 3.82 16.62
CA GLY A 416 -24.99 2.95 17.49
C GLY A 416 -25.41 3.66 18.78
N ASN A 417 -25.77 2.85 19.77
CA ASN A 417 -26.46 3.32 20.97
C ASN A 417 -25.50 3.63 22.11
N ASN A 418 -24.63 4.62 21.93
CA ASN A 418 -23.73 5.09 22.98
C ASN A 418 -23.75 6.63 23.05
N PRO A 419 -24.05 7.25 24.20
CA PRO A 419 -24.05 8.72 24.35
C PRO A 419 -22.66 9.36 24.20
N GLY A 420 -21.58 8.57 24.25
CA GLY A 420 -20.22 9.00 23.96
C GLY A 420 -19.86 9.06 22.47
N LEU A 421 -20.81 8.78 21.56
CA LEU A 421 -20.64 8.92 20.12
C LEU A 421 -21.12 10.28 19.62
N ALA A 422 -20.38 10.86 18.68
CA ALA A 422 -20.76 12.06 17.93
C ALA A 422 -20.57 11.87 16.42
N CYS A 423 -21.33 12.59 15.59
CA CYS A 423 -21.06 12.58 14.14
C CYS A 423 -19.67 13.19 13.88
N PHE A 424 -19.41 14.31 14.56
CA PHE A 424 -18.22 15.12 14.39
C PHE A 424 -17.59 15.46 15.75
N SER A 425 -16.27 15.55 15.78
CA SER A 425 -15.52 16.19 16.87
C SER A 425 -14.68 17.30 16.27
N VAL A 426 -14.97 18.55 16.63
CA VAL A 426 -14.33 19.73 16.02
C VAL A 426 -13.76 20.59 17.11
N THR A 427 -12.44 20.78 17.13
CA THR A 427 -11.77 21.68 18.08
C THR A 427 -11.18 22.93 17.42
N THR A 428 -11.20 23.01 16.08
CA THR A 428 -10.86 24.23 15.35
C THR A 428 -11.99 25.25 15.38
N THR A 429 -11.67 26.51 15.05
CA THR A 429 -12.67 27.56 14.92
C THR A 429 -13.47 27.40 13.63
N PRO A 430 -14.74 27.85 13.58
CA PRO A 430 -15.53 27.82 12.34
C PRO A 430 -14.85 28.50 11.13
N ALA A 431 -14.00 29.51 11.37
CA ALA A 431 -13.27 30.21 10.31
C ALA A 431 -12.25 29.32 9.56
N ALA A 432 -11.88 28.16 10.12
CA ALA A 432 -10.99 27.21 9.45
C ALA A 432 -11.69 26.41 8.33
N PHE A 433 -13.02 26.47 8.22
CA PHE A 433 -13.76 25.73 7.21
C PHE A 433 -14.13 26.61 6.02
N ALA A 434 -13.83 26.13 4.81
CA ALA A 434 -14.40 26.63 3.57
C ALA A 434 -15.77 26.00 3.28
N LEU A 435 -16.01 24.78 3.77
CA LEU A 435 -17.28 24.07 3.64
C LEU A 435 -17.46 23.09 4.80
N PHE A 436 -18.64 23.08 5.39
CA PHE A 436 -19.09 22.04 6.30
C PHE A 436 -20.59 21.86 6.07
N ASP A 437 -20.99 20.93 5.20
CA ASP A 437 -22.39 20.79 4.79
C ASP A 437 -22.71 19.45 4.09
N TYR A 438 -23.97 19.19 3.77
CA TYR A 438 -24.44 17.97 3.08
C TYR A 438 -24.06 16.68 3.81
N GLN A 439 -24.20 16.65 5.13
CA GLN A 439 -23.98 15.44 5.93
C GLN A 439 -25.30 14.69 6.16
N ARG A 440 -25.21 13.37 6.32
CA ARG A 440 -26.28 12.55 6.88
C ARG A 440 -25.74 11.83 8.08
N CYS A 441 -26.29 12.13 9.26
CA CYS A 441 -25.87 11.43 10.46
C CYS A 441 -27.01 11.19 11.43
N ALA A 442 -27.08 10.00 12.01
CA ALA A 442 -27.95 9.74 13.15
C ALA A 442 -27.38 8.68 14.09
N SER A 443 -27.92 8.64 15.31
CA SER A 443 -27.77 7.54 16.26
C SER A 443 -29.11 6.85 16.47
N GLY A 444 -29.08 5.55 16.80
CA GLY A 444 -30.27 4.84 17.26
C GLY A 444 -30.78 5.31 18.63
N THR A 445 -30.02 6.16 19.33
CA THR A 445 -30.37 6.74 20.63
C THR A 445 -30.79 8.20 20.48
N ALA A 446 -31.84 8.60 21.20
CA ALA A 446 -32.25 10.00 21.29
C ALA A 446 -31.15 10.85 21.95
N GLY A 447 -30.92 12.06 21.44
CA GLY A 447 -29.91 12.98 22.01
C GLY A 447 -28.51 12.84 21.43
N LEU A 448 -28.40 12.39 20.17
CA LEU A 448 -27.16 12.44 19.38
C LEU A 448 -26.45 13.80 19.49
N SER A 449 -25.14 13.79 19.75
CA SER A 449 -24.28 14.95 19.55
C SER A 449 -23.89 15.03 18.07
N TRP A 450 -24.35 16.07 17.38
CA TRP A 450 -23.95 16.36 16.00
C TRP A 450 -22.46 16.67 15.95
N VAL A 451 -22.06 17.75 16.63
CA VAL A 451 -20.66 18.04 16.96
C VAL A 451 -20.49 17.82 18.45
N ALA A 452 -19.45 17.10 18.86
CA ALA A 452 -19.09 16.92 20.26
C ALA A 452 -19.10 18.28 20.98
N GLU A 453 -19.67 18.32 22.19
CA GLU A 453 -19.77 19.52 23.04
C GLU A 453 -20.72 20.64 22.55
N THR A 454 -21.06 20.70 21.26
CA THR A 454 -22.01 21.70 20.71
C THR A 454 -23.47 21.21 20.74
N GLY A 455 -23.68 19.89 20.83
CA GLY A 455 -25.02 19.30 20.93
C GLY A 455 -25.64 19.05 19.56
N THR A 456 -26.87 19.52 19.32
CA THR A 456 -27.65 19.16 18.12
C THR A 456 -27.21 19.89 16.86
N LEU A 457 -27.70 19.42 15.70
CA LEU A 457 -27.49 20.06 14.40
C LEU A 457 -28.01 21.51 14.39
N GLU A 458 -29.14 21.79 15.02
CA GLU A 458 -29.72 23.14 15.11
C GLU A 458 -28.82 24.08 15.91
N SER A 459 -28.25 23.62 17.02
CA SER A 459 -27.29 24.40 17.80
C SER A 459 -26.04 24.72 16.98
N TRP A 460 -25.49 23.73 16.27
CA TRP A 460 -24.33 23.92 15.40
C TRP A 460 -24.60 24.94 14.28
N ARG A 461 -25.75 24.83 13.60
CA ARG A 461 -26.21 25.80 12.58
C ARG A 461 -26.30 27.21 13.13
N ALA A 462 -26.94 27.36 14.30
CA ALA A 462 -27.13 28.66 14.92
C ALA A 462 -25.79 29.31 15.33
N GLN A 463 -24.83 28.50 15.78
CA GLN A 463 -23.53 28.99 16.22
C GLN A 463 -22.60 29.34 15.04
N THR A 464 -22.62 28.56 13.96
CA THR A 464 -21.57 28.62 12.93
C THR A 464 -22.05 29.08 11.56
N GLY A 465 -23.36 28.95 11.27
CA GLY A 465 -23.90 29.15 9.93
C GLY A 465 -23.66 27.97 8.98
N PHE A 466 -22.92 26.94 9.37
CA PHE A 466 -22.68 25.74 8.55
C PHE A 466 -23.83 24.73 8.59
N ASP A 467 -23.71 23.66 7.80
CA ASP A 467 -24.60 22.50 7.76
C ASP A 467 -26.05 22.83 7.38
N GLN A 468 -26.29 23.85 6.56
CA GLN A 468 -27.65 24.27 6.18
C GLN A 468 -28.42 23.18 5.40
N ASN A 469 -27.72 22.29 4.71
CA ASN A 469 -28.29 21.19 3.91
C ASN A 469 -28.11 19.80 4.57
N SER A 470 -27.39 19.73 5.69
CA SER A 470 -27.22 18.51 6.48
C SER A 470 -28.51 18.05 7.17
N GLN A 471 -28.59 16.77 7.52
CA GLN A 471 -29.76 16.23 8.23
C GLN A 471 -29.33 15.25 9.32
N ALA A 472 -29.95 15.40 10.49
CA ALA A 472 -29.85 14.48 11.62
C ALA A 472 -30.75 13.24 11.41
N GLN A 473 -30.51 12.50 10.33
CA GLN A 473 -31.32 11.36 9.89
C GLN A 473 -30.42 10.16 9.57
N MET A 474 -30.95 8.95 9.84
CA MET A 474 -30.28 7.70 9.49
C MET A 474 -30.01 7.65 7.99
N PRO A 475 -28.76 7.36 7.56
CA PRO A 475 -28.43 7.29 6.13
C PRO A 475 -29.31 6.28 5.36
N GLY A 476 -29.68 5.16 6.01
CA GLY A 476 -30.46 4.08 5.40
C GLY A 476 -29.57 3.03 4.72
N PHE A 477 -28.53 2.58 5.42
CA PHE A 477 -27.62 1.54 4.93
C PHE A 477 -28.31 0.18 4.76
N VAL A 478 -27.84 -0.64 3.81
CA VAL A 478 -28.35 -2.00 3.55
C VAL A 478 -28.24 -2.89 4.79
N ASP A 479 -27.02 -3.08 5.29
CA ASP A 479 -26.75 -3.97 6.42
C ASP A 479 -25.44 -3.57 7.12
N VAL A 480 -25.56 -2.87 8.24
CA VAL A 480 -24.41 -2.44 9.05
C VAL A 480 -23.69 -3.59 9.74
N ALA A 481 -24.36 -4.71 10.00
CA ALA A 481 -23.74 -5.88 10.61
C ALA A 481 -22.87 -6.64 9.61
N ALA A 482 -23.31 -6.72 8.35
CA ALA A 482 -22.52 -7.22 7.22
C ALA A 482 -21.50 -6.20 6.68
N ARG A 483 -21.40 -5.00 7.28
CA ARG A 483 -20.55 -3.88 6.84
C ARG A 483 -20.88 -3.40 5.42
N ASN A 484 -22.10 -3.64 4.94
CA ASN A 484 -22.59 -3.12 3.68
C ASN A 484 -23.23 -1.74 3.92
N LEU A 485 -22.43 -0.69 3.72
CA LEU A 485 -22.81 0.70 3.93
C LEU A 485 -23.23 1.42 2.62
N SER A 486 -23.76 0.68 1.65
CA SER A 486 -24.50 1.21 0.50
C SER A 486 -25.97 1.50 0.85
N ALA A 487 -26.71 2.18 -0.02
CA ALA A 487 -28.12 2.51 0.22
C ALA A 487 -29.01 1.27 0.15
N ALA A 488 -29.90 1.11 1.15
CA ALA A 488 -30.86 0.00 1.19
C ALA A 488 -31.94 0.08 0.11
N SER A 489 -32.22 1.29 -0.37
CA SER A 489 -33.26 1.57 -1.35
C SER A 489 -33.10 2.97 -1.93
N ALA A 490 -33.83 3.28 -2.99
CA ALA A 490 -33.96 4.64 -3.54
C ALA A 490 -34.60 5.64 -2.54
N GLN A 491 -35.18 5.16 -1.44
CA GLN A 491 -35.78 6.00 -0.39
C GLN A 491 -34.84 6.21 0.80
N ALA A 492 -33.62 5.65 0.77
CA ALA A 492 -32.63 5.92 1.80
C ALA A 492 -32.32 7.43 1.85
N ALA A 493 -32.15 7.98 3.05
CA ALA A 493 -32.05 9.44 3.25
C ALA A 493 -30.79 10.07 2.64
N MET A 494 -29.82 9.24 2.27
CA MET A 494 -28.60 9.65 1.61
C MET A 494 -28.68 9.66 0.08
N VAL A 495 -29.73 9.07 -0.51
CA VAL A 495 -29.94 9.05 -1.96
C VAL A 495 -30.40 10.41 -2.45
N ASP A 496 -29.84 10.90 -3.56
CA ASP A 496 -30.14 12.18 -4.20
C ASP A 496 -30.02 13.40 -3.25
N ALA A 497 -29.20 13.27 -2.22
CA ALA A 497 -29.19 14.18 -1.07
C ALA A 497 -28.02 15.18 -1.08
N GLY A 498 -27.10 15.05 -2.02
CA GLY A 498 -25.87 15.82 -2.12
C GLY A 498 -25.91 16.95 -3.14
N ASN A 499 -24.72 17.46 -3.44
CA ASN A 499 -24.43 18.54 -4.36
C ASN A 499 -23.16 18.24 -5.16
N SER A 500 -23.31 18.15 -6.47
CA SER A 500 -22.26 17.79 -7.42
C SER A 500 -21.07 18.76 -7.43
N ALA A 501 -21.22 19.99 -6.95
CA ALA A 501 -20.11 20.93 -6.85
C ALA A 501 -19.08 20.57 -5.76
N PHE A 502 -19.47 19.75 -4.78
CA PHE A 502 -18.63 19.43 -3.63
C PHE A 502 -18.39 17.93 -3.44
N ALA A 503 -19.23 17.07 -4.03
CA ALA A 503 -19.05 15.62 -4.03
C ALA A 503 -17.83 15.17 -4.87
N ALA A 504 -17.36 13.95 -4.62
CA ALA A 504 -16.45 13.25 -5.51
C ALA A 504 -17.10 13.01 -6.89
N SER A 505 -16.31 12.99 -7.97
CA SER A 505 -16.85 12.80 -9.33
C SER A 505 -17.25 11.35 -9.62
N VAL A 506 -16.66 10.40 -8.90
CA VAL A 506 -16.96 8.97 -8.97
C VAL A 506 -17.17 8.45 -7.54
N ASP A 507 -17.94 7.37 -7.39
CA ASP A 507 -18.12 6.66 -6.12
C ASP A 507 -17.06 5.57 -5.90
N LEU A 508 -17.20 4.77 -4.84
CA LEU A 508 -16.29 3.67 -4.51
C LEU A 508 -16.24 2.59 -5.62
N ASP A 509 -17.36 2.37 -6.31
CA ASP A 509 -17.51 1.33 -7.34
C ASP A 509 -17.08 1.84 -8.74
N GLY A 510 -16.50 3.05 -8.80
CA GLY A 510 -16.05 3.68 -10.04
C GLY A 510 -17.18 4.28 -10.88
N LEU A 511 -18.38 4.40 -10.31
CA LEU A 511 -19.56 4.92 -10.99
C LEU A 511 -19.53 6.45 -10.95
N PRO A 512 -19.76 7.14 -12.09
CA PRO A 512 -19.94 8.58 -12.08
C PRO A 512 -21.14 8.96 -11.21
N ARG A 513 -20.98 10.01 -10.40
CA ARG A 513 -22.08 10.60 -9.65
C ARG A 513 -22.87 11.58 -10.52
N ASP A 514 -24.17 11.68 -10.28
CA ASP A 514 -25.05 12.50 -11.10
C ASP A 514 -25.16 13.97 -10.60
N GLY A 515 -26.19 14.70 -11.06
CA GLY A 515 -26.41 16.09 -10.69
C GLY A 515 -26.77 16.31 -9.21
N THR A 516 -27.37 15.30 -8.59
CA THR A 516 -27.77 15.21 -7.18
C THR A 516 -27.07 13.99 -6.57
N PRO A 517 -25.74 14.05 -6.38
CA PRO A 517 -24.99 12.88 -5.96
C PRO A 517 -25.47 12.35 -4.61
N ASP A 518 -25.32 11.05 -4.39
CA ASP A 518 -25.59 10.46 -3.09
C ASP A 518 -24.57 10.92 -2.04
N ILE A 519 -25.03 10.96 -0.80
CA ILE A 519 -24.17 11.12 0.38
C ILE A 519 -23.62 9.73 0.77
N GLY A 520 -22.34 9.65 1.13
CA GLY A 520 -21.65 8.39 1.42
C GLY A 520 -20.84 7.84 0.25
N ALA A 521 -20.30 6.65 0.42
CA ALA A 521 -19.27 6.07 -0.46
C ALA A 521 -19.79 5.50 -1.79
N HIS A 522 -21.09 5.24 -1.88
CA HIS A 522 -21.71 4.62 -3.06
C HIS A 522 -22.67 5.61 -3.71
N GLU A 523 -22.89 5.45 -5.01
CA GLU A 523 -24.00 6.04 -5.75
C GLU A 523 -25.09 4.99 -5.94
N TRP A 524 -26.31 5.29 -5.51
CA TRP A 524 -27.44 4.41 -5.71
C TRP A 524 -27.78 4.29 -7.17
N ARG A 525 -27.72 3.04 -7.66
CA ARG A 525 -28.38 2.65 -8.90
C ARG A 525 -29.49 1.71 -8.48
N GLY A 526 -30.73 2.07 -8.80
CA GLY A 526 -31.86 1.16 -8.63
C GLY A 526 -31.49 -0.22 -9.16
N VAL A 527 -31.91 -1.30 -8.47
CA VAL A 527 -31.54 -2.69 -8.77
C VAL A 527 -31.35 -2.86 -10.27
N LEU A 528 -30.09 -2.97 -10.71
CA LEU A 528 -29.81 -3.29 -12.09
C LEU A 528 -30.44 -4.66 -12.30
N LEU A 529 -31.54 -4.71 -13.04
CA LEU A 529 -32.27 -5.96 -13.36
C LEU A 529 -31.43 -6.94 -14.21
N MET A 530 -30.12 -6.70 -14.34
CA MET A 530 -29.14 -7.55 -14.99
C MET A 530 -27.78 -7.38 -14.29
N SER A 531 -27.53 -8.14 -13.22
CA SER A 531 -26.18 -8.67 -12.98
C SER A 531 -26.33 -10.16 -12.70
N ASP A 532 -25.80 -10.96 -13.60
CA ASP A 532 -25.88 -12.41 -13.72
C ASP A 532 -24.84 -13.14 -12.85
N GLY A 533 -24.46 -12.54 -11.72
CA GLY A 533 -23.77 -13.25 -10.63
C GLY A 533 -22.32 -13.66 -10.93
N PHE A 534 -21.62 -12.94 -11.80
CA PHE A 534 -20.19 -13.15 -12.08
C PHE A 534 -19.39 -11.86 -11.92
N GLU A 535 -19.21 -11.39 -10.68
CA GLU A 535 -18.11 -10.48 -10.34
C GLU A 535 -17.51 -10.96 -9.01
N ASP A 536 -16.38 -11.67 -9.09
CA ASP A 536 -15.52 -12.18 -8.00
C ASP A 536 -14.51 -11.13 -7.53
#